data_AF-A0A9E6JS55-F1
#
_entry.id   AF-A0A9E6JS55-F1
#
_cell.length_a   1.000
_cell.length_b   1.000
_cell.length_c   1.000
_cell.angle_alpha   90.00
_cell.angle_beta   90.00
_cell.angle_gamma   90.00
#
_symmetry.space_group_name_H-M   'P 1'
#
loop_
_entity.id
_entity.type
_entity.pdbx_description
1 polymer ?
#
loop_
_entity_poly.entity_id
_entity_poly.type
_entity_poly.pdbx_seq_one_letter_code
_entity_poly.pdbx_strand_id
1 'polypeptide(L)'
;PAIKHATTISGKAQLVKYWPAPLKEGMVLCAGYWMQFLPTRLEKVIVEGDWRMPTLTLTLEKALVYSPNARVVLHSLEGGKLRVVGSLVIS
;
A
#
# COMPACT_ATOMS: atom_id res chain seq x y z
N PRO A 1 -4.55 -7.00 21.73
CA PRO A 1 -4.55 -7.04 20.25
C PRO A 1 -3.41 -7.92 19.72
N ALA A 2 -3.73 -8.97 18.97
CA ALA A 2 -2.72 -9.92 18.49
C ALA A 2 -2.04 -9.42 17.20
N ILE A 3 -0.71 -9.54 17.14
CA ILE A 3 0.07 -9.32 15.91
C ILE A 3 -0.36 -10.35 14.86
N LYS A 4 -0.57 -9.90 13.62
CA LYS A 4 -0.91 -10.72 12.46
C LYS A 4 0.26 -10.74 11.47
N HIS A 5 0.24 -11.72 10.58
CA HIS A 5 1.12 -11.75 9.42
C HIS A 5 0.37 -12.24 8.19
N ALA A 6 0.58 -11.62 7.03
CA ALA A 6 -0.07 -11.99 5.78
C ALA A 6 0.76 -11.59 4.56
N THR A 7 0.66 -12.36 3.48
CA THR A 7 1.21 -12.03 2.15
C THR A 7 0.23 -11.26 1.28
N THR A 8 -1.03 -11.12 1.70
CA THR A 8 -2.03 -10.27 1.06
C THR A 8 -2.61 -9.33 2.10
N ILE A 9 -2.61 -8.03 1.81
CA ILE A 9 -3.22 -7.01 2.67
C ILE A 9 -4.22 -6.19 1.85
N SER A 10 -5.31 -5.79 2.49
CA SER A 10 -6.32 -4.91 1.91
C SER A 10 -6.62 -3.78 2.88
N GLY A 11 -7.02 -2.63 2.35
CA GLY A 11 -7.37 -1.50 3.20
C GLY A 11 -7.64 -0.22 2.45
N LYS A 12 -8.15 0.77 3.18
CA LYS A 12 -8.33 2.13 2.66
C LYS A 12 -6.98 2.83 2.60
N ALA A 13 -6.66 3.34 1.42
CA ALA A 13 -5.49 4.16 1.19
C ALA A 13 -5.84 5.65 1.14
N GLN A 14 -4.85 6.48 1.43
CA GLN A 14 -4.87 7.92 1.26
C GLN A 14 -3.58 8.33 0.55
N LEU A 15 -3.72 8.76 -0.70
CA LEU A 15 -2.63 9.23 -1.53
C LEU A 15 -2.25 10.65 -1.13
N VAL A 16 -0.97 10.98 -1.26
CA VAL A 16 -0.51 12.35 -1.02
C VAL A 16 -1.04 13.30 -2.10
N LYS A 17 -1.28 14.57 -1.74
CA LYS A 17 -1.84 15.60 -2.62
C LYS A 17 -1.12 15.70 -3.97
N TYR A 18 0.20 15.56 -3.94
CA TYR A 18 1.10 15.76 -5.09
C TYR A 18 1.31 14.50 -5.93
N TRP A 19 0.71 13.36 -5.56
CA TRP A 19 0.75 12.19 -6.42
C TRP A 19 -0.03 12.49 -7.71
N PRO A 20 0.55 12.28 -8.90
CA PRO A 20 0.06 12.91 -10.12
C PRO A 20 -1.11 12.18 -10.79
N ALA A 21 -1.32 10.89 -10.51
CA ALA A 21 -2.29 10.07 -11.23
C ALA A 21 -2.86 8.92 -10.38
N PRO A 22 -4.05 8.39 -10.71
CA PRO A 22 -4.60 7.20 -10.06
C PRO A 22 -3.67 5.99 -10.15
N LEU A 23 -3.74 5.11 -9.15
CA LEU A 23 -3.04 3.83 -9.18
C LEU A 23 -3.74 2.84 -10.10
N LYS A 24 -2.98 1.92 -10.68
CA LYS A 24 -3.46 0.90 -11.61
C LYS A 24 -3.07 -0.49 -11.15
N GLU A 25 -3.95 -1.45 -11.40
CA GLU A 25 -3.66 -2.86 -11.17
C GLU A 25 -2.39 -3.28 -11.95
N GLY A 26 -1.62 -4.19 -11.35
CA GLY A 26 -0.31 -4.62 -11.85
C GLY A 26 0.85 -3.69 -11.47
N MET A 27 0.61 -2.47 -10.97
CA MET A 27 1.68 -1.59 -10.48
C MET A 27 2.46 -2.23 -9.34
N VAL A 28 3.77 -1.99 -9.33
CA VAL A 28 4.65 -2.41 -8.23
C VAL A 28 4.88 -1.24 -7.30
N LEU A 29 4.59 -1.44 -6.02
CA LEU A 29 4.82 -0.49 -4.94
C LEU A 29 5.63 -1.16 -3.83
N CYS A 30 6.19 -0.40 -2.89
CA CYS A 30 6.77 -0.94 -1.68
C CYS A 30 5.96 -0.55 -0.44
N ALA A 31 5.62 -1.55 0.35
CA ALA A 31 4.96 -1.43 1.64
C ALA A 31 6.02 -1.25 2.73
N GLY A 32 6.08 -0.05 3.31
CA GLY A 32 6.91 0.28 4.47
C GLY A 32 6.08 0.22 5.76
N TYR A 33 6.47 -0.62 6.71
CA TYR A 33 5.83 -0.69 8.03
C TYR A 33 6.84 -1.09 9.10
N TRP A 34 7.00 -0.23 10.11
CA TRP A 34 8.09 -0.32 11.08
C TRP A 34 9.45 -0.48 10.36
N MET A 35 10.15 -1.60 10.60
CA MET A 35 11.44 -1.93 10.01
C MET A 35 11.32 -2.79 8.74
N GLN A 36 10.09 -3.11 8.30
CA GLN A 36 9.85 -3.91 7.11
C GLN A 36 9.66 -3.00 5.89
N PHE A 37 10.29 -3.35 4.78
CA PHE A 37 10.12 -2.70 3.49
C PHE A 37 10.01 -3.77 2.41
N LEU A 38 8.79 -4.04 1.96
CA LEU A 38 8.48 -5.19 1.12
C LEU A 38 7.97 -4.74 -0.25
N PRO A 39 8.48 -5.29 -1.36
CA PRO A 39 7.87 -5.11 -2.67
C PRO A 39 6.49 -5.76 -2.70
N THR A 40 5.59 -5.09 -3.42
CA THR A 40 4.18 -5.47 -3.52
C THR A 40 3.68 -5.28 -4.94
N ARG A 41 2.70 -6.09 -5.32
CA ARG A 41 1.92 -5.93 -6.55
C ARG A 41 0.52 -5.47 -6.18
N LEU A 42 0.04 -4.45 -6.88
CA LEU A 42 -1.32 -3.96 -6.73
C LEU A 42 -2.28 -4.86 -7.52
N GLU A 43 -3.06 -5.66 -6.81
CA GLU A 43 -3.99 -6.62 -7.42
C GLU A 43 -5.33 -6.00 -7.75
N LYS A 44 -5.82 -5.12 -6.86
CA LYS A 44 -7.15 -4.52 -7.01
C LYS A 44 -7.16 -3.08 -6.57
N VAL A 45 -7.83 -2.24 -7.34
CA VAL A 45 -8.08 -0.83 -7.02
C VAL A 45 -9.58 -0.55 -7.09
N ILE A 46 -10.19 -0.20 -5.96
CA ILE A 46 -11.61 0.18 -5.89
C ILE A 46 -11.70 1.66 -5.55
N VAL A 47 -12.35 2.43 -6.42
CA VAL A 47 -12.60 3.87 -6.24
C VAL A 47 -14.10 4.12 -6.21
N GLU A 48 -14.61 4.58 -5.07
CA GLU A 48 -16.04 4.93 -4.88
C GLU A 48 -16.28 6.45 -4.98
N GLY A 49 -15.24 7.24 -5.24
CA GLY A 49 -15.29 8.71 -5.26
C GLY A 49 -13.94 9.34 -5.59
N ASP A 50 -13.31 9.99 -4.61
CA ASP A 50 -11.97 10.55 -4.79
C ASP A 50 -10.95 9.44 -5.04
N TRP A 51 -10.32 9.45 -6.20
CA TRP A 51 -9.28 8.50 -6.59
C TRP A 51 -8.05 8.56 -5.67
N ARG A 52 -7.89 9.62 -4.87
CA ARG A 52 -6.87 9.73 -3.82
C ARG A 52 -7.22 8.95 -2.55
N MET A 53 -8.44 8.45 -2.42
CA MET A 53 -8.89 7.63 -1.29
C MET A 53 -9.38 6.23 -1.71
N PRO A 54 -8.59 5.44 -2.48
CA PRO A 54 -9.02 4.15 -2.97
C PRO A 54 -8.96 3.08 -1.88
N THR A 55 -9.74 2.01 -2.03
CA THR A 55 -9.49 0.75 -1.35
C THR A 55 -8.55 -0.09 -2.21
N LEU A 56 -7.43 -0.53 -1.65
CA LEU A 56 -6.41 -1.29 -2.38
C LEU A 56 -6.31 -2.71 -1.83
N THR A 57 -5.99 -3.66 -2.70
CA THR A 57 -5.51 -5.01 -2.34
C THR A 57 -4.12 -5.21 -2.90
N LEU A 58 -3.18 -5.55 -2.03
CA LEU A 58 -1.76 -5.72 -2.34
C LEU A 58 -1.33 -7.16 -2.04
N THR A 59 -0.62 -7.78 -2.98
CA THR A 59 0.15 -9.01 -2.75
C THR A 59 1.59 -8.64 -2.46
N LEU A 60 2.18 -9.21 -1.42
CA LEU A 60 3.57 -9.01 -1.00
C LEU A 60 4.39 -10.27 -1.30
N GLU A 61 5.67 -10.10 -1.66
CA GLU A 61 6.59 -11.22 -1.88
C GLU A 61 6.90 -12.00 -0.60
N LYS A 62 6.80 -11.35 0.56
CA LYS A 62 6.98 -11.95 1.89
C LYS A 62 5.85 -11.49 2.80
N ALA A 63 5.57 -12.26 3.85
CA ALA A 63 4.54 -11.90 4.81
C ALA A 63 4.92 -10.59 5.52
N LEU A 64 4.00 -9.62 5.53
CA LEU A 64 4.09 -8.44 6.36
C LEU A 64 3.62 -8.80 7.76
N VAL A 65 4.41 -8.49 8.78
CA VAL A 65 4.01 -8.58 10.20
C VAL A 65 3.41 -7.25 10.63
N TYR A 66 2.18 -7.23 11.12
CA TYR A 66 1.46 -5.99 11.44
C TYR A 66 0.54 -6.10 12.67
N SER A 67 0.32 -4.97 13.35
CA SER A 67 -0.72 -4.86 14.38
C SER A 67 -2.08 -4.57 13.75
N PRO A 68 -3.21 -4.83 14.43
CA PRO A 68 -4.53 -4.41 13.95
C PRO A 68 -4.57 -2.92 13.61
N ASN A 69 -5.24 -2.55 12.52
CA ASN A 69 -5.33 -1.17 12.00
C ASN A 69 -3.97 -0.52 11.69
N ALA A 70 -2.95 -1.32 11.39
CA ALA A 70 -1.63 -0.83 11.01
C ALA A 70 -1.71 0.12 9.81
N ARG A 71 -0.99 1.25 9.91
CA ARG A 71 -0.80 2.20 8.82
C ARG A 71 0.51 1.91 8.11
N VAL A 72 0.42 1.38 6.90
CA VAL A 72 1.53 1.07 6.01
C VAL A 72 1.79 2.28 5.10
N VAL A 73 3.05 2.67 4.91
CA VAL A 73 3.43 3.71 3.95
C VAL A 73 3.71 3.07 2.59
N LEU A 74 3.08 3.57 1.54
CA LEU A 74 3.25 3.09 0.17
C LEU A 74 4.27 3.95 -0.57
N HIS A 75 5.25 3.29 -1.20
CA HIS A 75 6.32 3.93 -1.94
C HIS A 75 6.32 3.45 -3.39
N SER A 76 6.69 4.34 -4.31
CA SER A 76 7.06 3.98 -5.69
C SER A 76 8.56 4.20 -5.86
N LEU A 77 9.23 3.25 -6.51
CA LEU A 77 10.68 3.25 -6.76
C LEU A 77 11.01 3.38 -8.26
N GLU A 78 10.12 3.97 -9.05
CA GLU A 78 10.33 4.15 -10.49
C GLU A 78 11.65 4.87 -10.79
N GLY A 79 12.44 4.27 -11.68
CA GLY A 79 13.73 4.84 -12.13
C GLY A 79 14.74 5.04 -11.01
N GLY A 80 14.67 4.26 -9.93
CA GLY A 80 15.57 4.37 -8.77
C GLY A 80 15.28 5.57 -7.86
N LYS A 81 14.17 6.29 -8.07
CA LYS A 81 13.76 7.42 -7.23
C LYS A 81 12.64 7.00 -6.29
N LEU A 82 12.92 7.02 -5.00
CA LEU A 82 11.90 6.77 -3.97
C LEU A 82 10.94 7.96 -3.89
N ARG A 83 9.65 7.68 -4.07
CA ARG A 83 8.56 8.62 -3.87
C ARG A 83 7.52 8.03 -2.94
N VAL A 84 7.00 8.84 -2.03
CA VAL A 84 5.86 8.46 -1.20
C VAL A 84 4.59 8.62 -2.04
N VAL A 85 3.86 7.51 -2.20
CA VAL A 85 2.55 7.48 -2.88
C VAL A 85 1.45 7.90 -1.91
N GLY A 86 1.52 7.40 -0.68
CA GLY A 86 0.48 7.57 0.32
C GLY A 86 0.64 6.61 1.48
N SER A 87 -0.45 6.39 2.21
CA SER A 87 -0.51 5.36 3.25
C SER A 87 -1.78 4.52 3.12
N LEU A 88 -1.75 3.30 3.63
CA LEU A 88 -2.87 2.37 3.68
C LEU A 88 -3.09 1.90 5.11
N VAL A 89 -4.33 1.95 5.59
CA VAL A 89 -4.73 1.35 6.87
C VAL A 89 -5.29 -0.04 6.59
N ILE A 90 -4.62 -1.07 7.11
CA ILE A 90 -5.03 -2.47 6.92
C ILE A 90 -6.36 -2.72 7.66
N SER A 91 -7.33 -3.28 6.94
CA SER A 91 -8.65 -3.71 7.46
C SER A 91 -8.71 -5.21 7.68
#